data_AF-A0A6P0SEP0-F1
#
_entry.id   AF-A0A6P0SEP0-F1
#
_cell.length_a   1.000
_cell.length_b   1.000
_cell.length_c   1.000
_cell.angle_alpha   90.00
_cell.angle_beta   90.00
_cell.angle_gamma   90.00
#
_symmetry.space_group_name_H-M   'P 1'
#
loop_
_entity.id
_entity.type
_entity.pdbx_description
1 polymer ?
#
loop_
_entity_poly.entity_id
_entity_poly.type
_entity_poly.pdbx_seq_one_letter_code
_entity_poly.pdbx_strand_id
1 'polypeptide(L)'
;MADDVTKRLRYFTNQFLEEPDFTDEQKYHLDRRYRHNRLLHTPGIAEGLEVTKTDAKEVTVALGTAIDSKGQEIVQPEERTLDLSDATQYPPNSEVYITIKYNETPSDRQSSEKENTETRITEEPSIEATKEIPPTDGTVIQLAKFTLDSIGNVPGTVGEQLDGEIRQGVGSVLADNAVSISKLKKELRWDESITLGIGTNRLHEVVAFETSRNKPNSAFLLVYAYSTTNEAKFTWLQKYETEGDLVKQIVTFENKGGKTIEISYKIYAVLES
;
A
#
# COMPACT_ATOMS: atom_id res chain seq x y z
N MET A 1 -14.96 17.90 -7.42
CA MET A 1 -14.00 18.62 -6.54
C MET A 1 -14.59 19.99 -6.25
N ALA A 2 -14.37 20.56 -5.06
CA ALA A 2 -14.87 21.89 -4.73
C ALA A 2 -14.32 22.96 -5.67
N ASP A 3 -15.16 23.91 -6.08
CA ASP A 3 -14.81 24.96 -7.04
C ASP A 3 -13.82 25.97 -6.42
N ASP A 4 -13.93 26.21 -5.11
CA ASP A 4 -12.93 26.96 -4.32
C ASP A 4 -12.51 26.16 -3.08
N VAL A 5 -11.28 25.65 -3.13
CA VAL A 5 -10.72 24.76 -2.09
C VAL A 5 -10.17 25.51 -0.89
N THR A 6 -10.23 26.85 -0.91
CA THR A 6 -9.70 27.74 0.14
C THR A 6 -10.78 28.29 1.06
N LYS A 7 -12.05 28.02 0.76
CA LYS A 7 -13.20 28.49 1.54
C LYS A 7 -14.02 27.31 2.07
N ARG A 8 -14.74 27.57 3.16
CA ARG A 8 -15.77 26.70 3.74
C ARG A 8 -16.91 27.58 4.24
N LEU A 9 -18.11 27.03 4.32
CA LEU A 9 -19.24 27.80 4.79
C LEU A 9 -19.06 28.21 6.26
N ARG A 10 -19.42 29.45 6.57
CA ARG A 10 -19.44 29.97 7.95
C ARG A 10 -20.85 30.44 8.27
N TYR A 11 -21.59 29.58 8.97
CA TYR A 11 -22.92 29.90 9.45
C TYR A 11 -22.92 31.08 10.42
N PHE A 12 -23.98 31.89 10.37
CA PHE A 12 -24.28 32.91 11.38
C PHE A 12 -25.76 32.92 11.73
N THR A 13 -26.09 33.49 12.89
CA THR A 13 -27.46 33.50 13.41
C THR A 13 -28.40 34.21 12.45
N ASN A 14 -29.54 33.59 12.16
CA ASN A 14 -30.57 34.07 11.24
C ASN A 14 -30.09 34.18 9.78
N GLN A 15 -29.04 33.46 9.40
CA GLN A 15 -28.68 33.30 7.99
C GLN A 15 -29.78 32.53 7.26
N PHE A 16 -30.22 33.07 6.12
CA PHE A 16 -31.04 32.35 5.15
C PHE A 16 -30.11 31.53 4.25
N LEU A 17 -30.35 30.22 4.14
CA LEU A 17 -29.54 29.32 3.33
C LEU A 17 -30.23 29.02 2.00
N GLU A 18 -29.45 29.01 0.93
CA GLU A 18 -29.89 28.70 -0.42
C GLU A 18 -29.22 27.41 -0.94
N GLU A 19 -29.69 26.90 -2.08
CA GLU A 19 -29.13 25.69 -2.70
C GLU A 19 -27.59 25.75 -2.87
N PRO A 20 -26.97 26.86 -3.33
CA PRO A 20 -25.53 26.95 -3.43
C PRO A 20 -24.78 26.73 -2.11
N ASP A 21 -25.35 27.15 -0.97
CA ASP A 21 -24.72 26.97 0.34
C ASP A 21 -24.58 25.47 0.68
N PHE A 22 -25.60 24.67 0.37
CA PHE A 22 -25.59 23.22 0.61
C PHE A 22 -24.70 22.50 -0.40
N THR A 23 -24.76 22.91 -1.67
CA THR A 23 -23.91 22.37 -2.74
C THR A 23 -22.44 22.60 -2.43
N ASP A 24 -22.08 23.80 -1.97
CA ASP A 24 -20.71 24.15 -1.60
C ASP A 24 -20.23 23.36 -0.37
N GLU A 25 -21.08 23.17 0.64
CA GLU A 25 -20.75 22.37 1.82
C GLU A 25 -20.54 20.88 1.46
N GLN A 26 -21.39 20.30 0.61
CA GLN A 26 -21.24 18.92 0.13
C GLN A 26 -19.93 18.75 -0.66
N LYS A 27 -19.68 19.65 -1.62
CA LYS A 27 -18.44 19.66 -2.40
C LYS A 27 -17.20 19.80 -1.52
N TYR A 28 -17.25 20.64 -0.48
CA TYR A 28 -16.16 20.83 0.47
C TYR A 28 -15.83 19.51 1.18
N HIS A 29 -16.82 18.79 1.70
CA HIS A 29 -16.58 17.53 2.40
C HIS A 29 -16.08 16.41 1.48
N LEU A 30 -16.66 16.27 0.28
CA LEU A 30 -16.16 15.32 -0.73
C LEU A 30 -14.71 15.61 -1.10
N ASP A 31 -14.37 16.87 -1.32
CA ASP A 31 -13.00 17.29 -1.62
C ASP A 31 -12.01 16.91 -0.51
N ARG A 32 -12.37 17.12 0.76
CA ARG A 32 -11.50 16.77 1.91
C ARG A 32 -11.30 15.27 2.04
N ARG A 33 -12.35 14.46 1.86
CA ARG A 33 -12.28 12.99 1.87
C ARG A 33 -11.42 12.47 0.71
N TYR A 34 -11.67 12.91 -0.52
CA TYR A 34 -10.91 12.46 -1.69
C TYR A 34 -9.45 12.87 -1.62
N ARG A 35 -9.12 14.07 -1.10
CA ARG A 35 -7.71 14.45 -0.88
C ARG A 35 -7.05 13.62 0.21
N HIS A 36 -7.74 13.34 1.32
CA HIS A 36 -7.21 12.49 2.36
C HIS A 36 -6.85 11.11 1.79
N ASN A 37 -7.80 10.48 1.11
CA ASN A 37 -7.62 9.17 0.48
C ASN A 37 -6.48 9.20 -0.56
N ARG A 38 -6.53 10.14 -1.52
CA ARG A 38 -5.54 10.20 -2.60
C ARG A 38 -4.12 10.54 -2.14
N LEU A 39 -3.96 11.36 -1.10
CA LEU A 39 -2.65 11.82 -0.66
C LEU A 39 -2.02 10.90 0.39
N LEU A 40 -2.83 10.20 1.18
CA LEU A 40 -2.36 9.38 2.30
C LEU A 40 -2.52 7.88 2.04
N HIS A 41 -3.19 7.47 0.97
CA HIS A 41 -3.42 6.07 0.62
C HIS A 41 -3.08 5.77 -0.84
N THR A 42 -2.74 4.52 -1.12
CA THR A 42 -2.61 4.01 -2.49
C THR A 42 -3.95 3.44 -2.96
N PRO A 43 -4.24 3.46 -4.27
CA PRO A 43 -5.43 2.79 -4.81
C PRO A 43 -5.40 1.29 -4.50
N GLY A 44 -6.58 0.69 -4.36
CA GLY A 44 -6.72 -0.74 -4.10
C GLY A 44 -7.98 -1.11 -3.33
N ILE A 45 -8.03 -2.36 -2.87
CA ILE A 45 -9.10 -2.95 -2.05
C ILE A 45 -8.81 -2.64 -0.58
N ALA A 46 -9.75 -2.00 0.10
CA ALA A 46 -9.64 -1.72 1.54
C ALA A 46 -10.16 -2.89 2.39
N GLU A 47 -11.27 -3.49 1.97
CA GLU A 47 -11.87 -4.67 2.59
C GLU A 47 -12.75 -5.43 1.60
N GLY A 48 -12.91 -6.74 1.81
CA GLY A 48 -13.85 -7.58 1.06
C GLY A 48 -13.55 -7.67 -0.43
N LEU A 49 -14.60 -7.65 -1.25
CA LEU A 49 -14.56 -7.74 -2.72
C LEU A 49 -13.91 -9.02 -3.25
N GLU A 50 -13.86 -10.09 -2.47
CA GLU A 50 -13.41 -11.41 -2.91
C GLU A 50 -14.24 -11.89 -4.10
N VAL A 51 -13.59 -12.40 -5.14
CA VAL A 51 -14.27 -13.03 -6.27
C VAL A 51 -14.26 -14.53 -6.04
N THR A 52 -15.42 -15.17 -6.06
CA THR A 52 -15.56 -16.61 -5.82
C THR A 52 -16.26 -17.27 -7.00
N LYS A 53 -15.81 -18.44 -7.42
CA LYS A 53 -16.55 -19.24 -8.40
C LYS A 53 -17.84 -19.77 -7.79
N THR A 54 -18.99 -19.49 -8.39
CA THR A 54 -20.31 -19.97 -7.92
C THR A 54 -20.91 -21.05 -8.82
N ASP A 55 -20.60 -21.04 -10.11
CA ASP A 55 -20.99 -22.09 -11.06
C ASP A 55 -19.94 -22.22 -12.18
N ALA A 56 -20.18 -23.09 -13.17
CA ALA A 56 -19.30 -23.34 -14.29
C ALA A 56 -18.97 -22.08 -15.08
N LYS A 57 -19.92 -21.17 -15.27
CA LYS A 57 -19.73 -19.91 -16.02
C LYS A 57 -20.14 -18.69 -15.22
N GLU A 58 -19.95 -18.74 -13.91
CA GLU A 58 -20.45 -17.72 -13.00
C GLU A 58 -19.44 -17.45 -11.88
N VAL A 59 -19.28 -16.17 -11.55
CA VAL A 59 -18.52 -15.72 -10.38
C VAL A 59 -19.33 -14.73 -9.58
N THR A 60 -19.12 -14.70 -8.27
CA THR A 60 -19.72 -13.70 -7.37
C THR A 60 -18.63 -12.87 -6.72
N VAL A 61 -18.82 -11.55 -6.75
CA VAL A 61 -18.01 -10.58 -6.02
C VAL A 61 -18.70 -10.30 -4.68
N ALA A 62 -17.97 -10.47 -3.57
CA ALA A 62 -18.47 -10.16 -2.24
C ALA A 62 -18.67 -8.65 -2.04
N LEU A 63 -19.45 -8.29 -1.01
CA LEU A 63 -19.49 -6.91 -0.53
C LEU A 63 -18.10 -6.43 -0.09
N GLY A 64 -17.86 -5.13 -0.11
CA GLY A 64 -16.61 -4.54 0.34
C GLY A 64 -16.36 -3.15 -0.20
N THR A 65 -15.15 -2.66 0.03
CA THR A 65 -14.78 -1.28 -0.26
C THR A 65 -13.44 -1.23 -0.97
N ALA A 66 -13.34 -0.41 -2.01
CA ALA A 66 -12.10 -0.06 -2.69
C ALA A 66 -11.89 1.46 -2.74
N ILE A 67 -10.67 1.89 -3.03
CA ILE A 67 -10.30 3.29 -3.24
C ILE A 67 -9.60 3.41 -4.59
N ASP A 68 -10.05 4.34 -5.43
CA ASP A 68 -9.43 4.61 -6.73
C ASP A 68 -8.28 5.66 -6.65
N SER A 69 -7.60 5.90 -7.77
CA SER A 69 -6.52 6.89 -7.87
C SER A 69 -6.93 8.35 -7.73
N LYS A 70 -8.23 8.64 -7.74
CA LYS A 70 -8.78 9.97 -7.46
C LYS A 70 -9.11 10.15 -5.98
N GLY A 71 -9.11 9.08 -5.20
CA GLY A 71 -9.47 9.03 -3.79
C GLY A 71 -10.96 8.75 -3.55
N GLN A 72 -11.70 8.34 -4.59
CA GLN A 72 -13.10 7.99 -4.51
C GLN A 72 -13.24 6.62 -3.85
N GLU A 73 -14.14 6.52 -2.87
CA GLU A 73 -14.45 5.25 -2.21
C GLU A 73 -15.52 4.54 -3.04
N ILE A 74 -15.25 3.30 -3.41
CA ILE A 74 -16.13 2.44 -4.20
C ILE A 74 -16.69 1.39 -3.27
N VAL A 75 -17.95 1.54 -2.89
CA VAL A 75 -18.62 0.69 -1.90
C VAL A 75 -19.55 -0.27 -2.61
N GLN A 76 -19.29 -1.57 -2.50
CA GLN A 76 -20.19 -2.64 -2.91
C GLN A 76 -20.96 -3.12 -1.66
N PRO A 77 -22.24 -2.73 -1.50
CA PRO A 77 -22.98 -3.02 -0.27
C PRO A 77 -23.49 -4.47 -0.18
N GLU A 78 -23.63 -5.16 -1.30
CA GLU A 78 -24.22 -6.50 -1.42
C GLU A 78 -23.39 -7.37 -2.36
N GLU A 79 -23.58 -8.68 -2.37
CA GLU A 79 -22.89 -9.55 -3.33
C GLU A 79 -23.36 -9.30 -4.77
N ARG A 80 -22.44 -9.37 -5.73
CA ARG A 80 -22.73 -9.19 -7.16
C ARG A 80 -22.29 -10.40 -7.97
N THR A 81 -23.25 -11.12 -8.51
CA THR A 81 -23.00 -12.25 -9.42
C THR A 81 -22.83 -11.76 -10.87
N LEU A 82 -21.81 -12.27 -11.55
CA LEU A 82 -21.50 -12.00 -12.95
C LEU A 82 -21.65 -13.29 -13.77
N ASP A 83 -22.48 -13.22 -14.80
CA ASP A 83 -22.66 -14.29 -15.77
C ASP A 83 -21.61 -14.19 -16.89
N LEU A 84 -20.92 -15.30 -17.14
CA LEU A 84 -19.91 -15.47 -18.19
C LEU A 84 -20.37 -16.48 -19.27
N SER A 85 -21.68 -16.74 -19.35
CA SER A 85 -22.26 -17.74 -20.26
C SER A 85 -22.19 -17.37 -21.75
N ASP A 86 -22.13 -16.07 -22.07
CA ASP A 86 -22.00 -15.58 -23.44
C ASP A 86 -20.64 -15.94 -24.03
N ALA A 87 -20.60 -17.02 -24.82
CA ALA A 87 -19.37 -17.52 -25.45
C ALA A 87 -18.80 -16.58 -26.53
N THR A 88 -19.58 -15.60 -27.02
CA THR A 88 -19.07 -14.58 -27.95
C THR A 88 -18.27 -13.53 -27.19
N GLN A 89 -18.76 -13.14 -26.01
CA GLN A 89 -18.07 -12.22 -25.11
C GLN A 89 -16.91 -12.92 -24.39
N TYR A 90 -17.10 -14.16 -23.93
CA TYR A 90 -16.15 -14.95 -23.15
C TYR A 90 -15.85 -16.32 -23.79
N PRO A 91 -15.07 -16.38 -24.89
CA PRO A 91 -14.76 -17.64 -25.55
C PRO A 91 -13.83 -18.53 -24.70
N PRO A 92 -13.79 -19.86 -24.96
CA PRO A 92 -12.88 -20.77 -24.27
C PRO A 92 -11.41 -20.34 -24.35
N ASN A 93 -10.65 -20.60 -23.29
CA ASN A 93 -9.25 -20.19 -23.13
C ASN A 93 -9.01 -18.67 -23.14
N SER A 94 -10.05 -17.84 -23.01
CA SER A 94 -9.86 -16.39 -22.86
C SER A 94 -9.48 -16.01 -21.43
N GLU A 95 -8.63 -15.01 -21.32
CA GLU A 95 -8.30 -14.36 -20.06
C GLU A 95 -9.38 -13.33 -19.72
N VAL A 96 -9.88 -13.42 -18.49
CA VAL A 96 -10.96 -12.58 -17.98
C VAL A 96 -10.46 -11.86 -16.72
N TYR A 97 -10.78 -10.58 -16.66
CA TYR A 97 -10.55 -9.69 -15.54
C TYR A 97 -11.88 -9.32 -14.92
N ILE A 98 -11.97 -9.40 -13.59
CA ILE A 98 -13.07 -8.83 -12.83
C ILE A 98 -12.59 -7.50 -12.26
N THR A 99 -13.34 -6.44 -12.53
CA THR A 99 -12.97 -5.08 -12.14
C THR A 99 -14.10 -4.40 -11.39
N ILE A 100 -13.74 -3.37 -10.62
CA ILE A 100 -14.68 -2.47 -9.97
C ILE A 100 -14.26 -1.01 -10.20
N LYS A 101 -15.23 -0.14 -10.45
CA LYS A 101 -15.01 1.28 -10.73
C LYS A 101 -16.08 2.13 -10.06
N TYR A 102 -15.69 3.32 -9.58
CA TYR A 102 -16.65 4.32 -9.09
C TYR A 102 -17.56 4.82 -10.21
N ASN A 103 -18.87 4.88 -9.93
CA ASN A 103 -19.85 5.58 -10.74
C ASN A 103 -20.75 6.45 -9.85
N GLU A 104 -21.22 7.58 -10.37
CA GLU A 104 -22.24 8.39 -9.71
C GLU A 104 -23.25 8.90 -10.73
N THR A 105 -24.53 8.88 -10.37
CA THR A 105 -25.60 9.39 -11.23
C THR A 105 -26.67 10.12 -10.42
N PRO A 106 -27.28 11.20 -10.97
CA PRO A 106 -28.48 11.76 -10.39
C PRO A 106 -29.61 10.72 -10.33
N SER A 107 -30.32 10.67 -9.21
CA SER A 107 -31.33 9.65 -8.91
C SER A 107 -32.50 10.21 -8.09
N ASP A 108 -33.49 9.36 -7.79
CA ASP A 108 -34.69 9.71 -7.03
C ASP A 108 -35.45 10.91 -7.61
N ARG A 109 -35.88 10.76 -8.87
CA ARG A 109 -36.59 11.79 -9.64
C ARG A 109 -37.97 12.07 -9.06
N GLN A 110 -38.23 13.32 -8.70
CA GLN A 110 -39.50 13.76 -8.13
C GLN A 110 -40.63 13.88 -9.17
N SER A 111 -40.30 14.18 -10.44
CA SER A 111 -41.28 14.29 -11.52
C SER A 111 -40.77 13.63 -12.80
N SER A 112 -41.53 12.67 -13.33
CA SER A 112 -41.23 12.03 -14.62
C SER A 112 -41.40 12.98 -15.81
N GLU A 113 -42.13 14.09 -15.65
CA GLU A 113 -42.45 15.03 -16.73
C GLU A 113 -41.48 16.22 -16.81
N LYS A 114 -40.73 16.50 -15.74
CA LYS A 114 -39.79 17.63 -15.66
C LYS A 114 -38.35 17.14 -15.54
N GLU A 115 -37.47 17.69 -16.35
CA GLU A 115 -36.03 17.42 -16.29
C GLU A 115 -35.40 18.02 -15.02
N ASN A 116 -34.28 17.46 -14.58
CA ASN A 116 -33.49 17.93 -13.44
C ASN A 116 -34.30 18.01 -12.14
N THR A 117 -35.08 16.96 -11.86
CA THR A 117 -35.87 16.83 -10.62
C THR A 117 -35.40 15.67 -9.74
N GLU A 118 -34.20 15.16 -10.03
CA GLU A 118 -33.46 14.22 -9.20
C GLU A 118 -33.16 14.86 -7.84
N THR A 119 -33.47 14.14 -6.77
CA THR A 119 -33.31 14.63 -5.40
C THR A 119 -32.09 14.05 -4.72
N ARG A 120 -31.41 13.09 -5.36
CA ARG A 120 -30.22 12.41 -4.85
C ARG A 120 -29.15 12.24 -5.92
N ILE A 121 -27.93 11.98 -5.47
CA ILE A 121 -26.86 11.37 -6.26
C ILE A 121 -26.68 9.96 -5.71
N THR A 122 -26.83 8.95 -6.55
CA THR A 122 -26.48 7.57 -6.21
C THR A 122 -25.01 7.36 -6.55
N GLU A 123 -24.18 7.12 -5.54
CA GLU A 123 -22.82 6.59 -5.68
C GLU A 123 -22.91 5.07 -5.72
N GLU A 124 -22.48 4.46 -6.82
CA GLU A 124 -22.55 3.01 -7.00
C GLU A 124 -21.30 2.45 -7.68
N PRO A 125 -20.95 1.19 -7.38
CA PRO A 125 -19.88 0.49 -8.07
C PRO A 125 -20.34 -0.04 -9.42
N SER A 126 -19.54 0.16 -10.47
CA SER A 126 -19.63 -0.64 -11.69
C SER A 126 -18.69 -1.83 -11.57
N ILE A 127 -19.25 -3.03 -11.41
CA ILE A 127 -18.51 -4.30 -11.44
C ILE A 127 -18.70 -4.94 -12.80
N GLU A 128 -17.58 -5.21 -13.48
CA GLU A 128 -17.59 -5.74 -14.84
C GLU A 128 -16.61 -6.91 -15.00
N ALA A 129 -16.98 -7.85 -15.87
CA ALA A 129 -16.06 -8.84 -16.41
C ALA A 129 -15.61 -8.37 -17.80
N THR A 130 -14.31 -8.34 -18.04
CA THR A 130 -13.74 -7.89 -19.31
C THR A 130 -12.57 -8.77 -19.74
N LYS A 131 -12.34 -8.85 -21.06
CA LYS A 131 -11.13 -9.46 -21.64
C LYS A 131 -10.06 -8.44 -21.97
N GLU A 132 -10.42 -7.16 -21.95
CA GLU A 132 -9.45 -6.10 -22.17
C GLU A 132 -8.60 -5.94 -20.92
N ILE A 133 -7.30 -5.75 -21.12
CA ILE A 133 -6.36 -5.54 -20.01
C ILE A 133 -6.74 -4.23 -19.32
N PRO A 134 -7.17 -4.25 -18.03
CA PRO A 134 -7.57 -3.04 -17.35
C PRO A 134 -6.39 -2.08 -17.17
N PRO A 135 -6.62 -0.75 -17.14
CA PRO A 135 -5.59 0.21 -16.80
C PRO A 135 -4.94 -0.09 -15.44
N THR A 136 -3.64 0.18 -15.33
CA THR A 136 -2.88 0.02 -14.08
C THR A 136 -2.63 1.34 -13.36
N ASP A 137 -3.35 2.40 -13.74
CA ASP A 137 -3.24 3.75 -13.17
C ASP A 137 -4.13 3.96 -11.92
N GLY A 138 -4.78 2.88 -11.45
CA GLY A 138 -5.66 2.88 -10.28
C GLY A 138 -7.03 3.53 -10.51
N THR A 139 -7.38 3.93 -11.75
CA THR A 139 -8.73 4.44 -12.07
C THR A 139 -9.79 3.34 -12.08
N VAL A 140 -9.36 2.09 -12.25
CA VAL A 140 -10.16 0.87 -12.17
C VAL A 140 -9.40 -0.09 -11.26
N ILE A 141 -10.10 -0.71 -10.31
CA ILE A 141 -9.50 -1.65 -9.37
C ILE A 141 -9.75 -3.07 -9.87
N GLN A 142 -8.69 -3.84 -9.98
CA GLN A 142 -8.75 -5.22 -10.44
C GLN A 142 -8.99 -6.14 -9.23
N LEU A 143 -10.02 -6.99 -9.31
CA LEU A 143 -10.47 -7.85 -8.21
C LEU A 143 -10.05 -9.31 -8.38
N ALA A 144 -10.00 -9.79 -9.62
CA ALA A 144 -9.54 -11.11 -9.97
C ALA A 144 -9.12 -11.21 -11.45
N LYS A 145 -8.20 -12.14 -11.72
CA LYS A 145 -7.79 -12.52 -13.07
C LYS A 145 -7.78 -14.03 -13.18
N PHE A 146 -8.37 -14.57 -14.23
CA PHE A 146 -8.35 -16.01 -14.50
C PHE A 146 -8.53 -16.32 -15.99
N THR A 147 -8.11 -17.52 -16.40
CA THR A 147 -8.31 -18.02 -17.77
C THR A 147 -9.42 -19.05 -17.77
N LEU A 148 -10.40 -18.88 -18.67
CA LEU A 148 -11.45 -19.89 -18.87
C LEU A 148 -10.86 -21.19 -19.41
N ASP A 149 -11.47 -22.33 -19.07
CA ASP A 149 -11.03 -23.63 -19.56
C ASP A 149 -11.32 -23.84 -21.07
N SER A 150 -10.95 -25.01 -21.58
CA SER A 150 -11.16 -25.39 -22.98
C SER A 150 -12.63 -25.45 -23.46
N ILE A 151 -13.59 -25.37 -22.54
CA ILE A 151 -15.03 -25.40 -22.80
C ILE A 151 -15.68 -24.05 -22.39
N GLY A 152 -14.90 -23.11 -21.87
CA GLY A 152 -15.34 -21.78 -21.46
C GLY A 152 -15.87 -21.72 -20.03
N ASN A 153 -15.44 -22.62 -19.14
CA ASN A 153 -15.80 -22.55 -17.73
C ASN A 153 -14.75 -21.77 -16.92
N VAL A 154 -15.21 -21.14 -15.84
CA VAL A 154 -14.37 -20.55 -14.78
C VAL A 154 -13.50 -21.66 -14.18
N PRO A 155 -12.19 -21.45 -13.97
CA PRO A 155 -11.30 -22.47 -13.42
C PRO A 155 -11.61 -22.76 -11.94
N GLY A 156 -11.04 -23.85 -11.43
CA GLY A 156 -11.19 -24.24 -10.02
C GLY A 156 -12.53 -24.88 -9.67
N THR A 157 -12.81 -24.99 -8.38
CA THR A 157 -14.02 -25.60 -7.82
C THR A 157 -15.01 -24.55 -7.33
N VAL A 158 -16.30 -24.90 -7.23
CA VAL A 158 -17.32 -23.98 -6.69
C VAL A 158 -17.00 -23.67 -5.22
N GLY A 159 -17.03 -22.39 -4.86
CA GLY A 159 -16.61 -21.87 -3.55
C GLY A 159 -15.13 -21.49 -3.48
N GLU A 160 -14.35 -21.71 -4.54
CA GLU A 160 -12.95 -21.30 -4.60
C GLU A 160 -12.83 -19.80 -4.90
N GLN A 161 -12.03 -19.11 -4.08
CA GLN A 161 -11.69 -17.71 -4.32
C GLN A 161 -10.72 -17.61 -5.49
N LEU A 162 -11.05 -16.73 -6.43
CA LEU A 162 -10.26 -16.39 -7.60
C LEU A 162 -9.56 -15.05 -7.33
N ASP A 163 -8.23 -15.06 -7.38
CA ASP A 163 -7.41 -13.85 -7.26
C ASP A 163 -6.56 -13.70 -8.52
N GLY A 164 -5.70 -14.68 -8.79
CA GLY A 164 -4.70 -14.58 -9.87
C GLY A 164 -3.49 -13.71 -9.50
N GLU A 165 -3.30 -13.44 -8.19
CA GLU A 165 -2.21 -12.64 -7.61
C GLU A 165 -2.17 -11.19 -8.11
N ILE A 166 -3.34 -10.65 -8.48
CA ILE A 166 -3.47 -9.28 -8.98
C ILE A 166 -4.21 -8.36 -8.00
N ARG A 167 -4.81 -8.91 -6.94
CA ARG A 167 -5.49 -8.11 -5.92
C ARG A 167 -4.50 -7.19 -5.22
N GLN A 168 -4.69 -5.90 -5.44
CA GLN A 168 -3.91 -4.86 -4.78
C GLN A 168 -4.70 -4.33 -3.58
N GLY A 169 -4.16 -4.50 -2.37
CA GLY A 169 -4.70 -3.87 -1.17
C GLY A 169 -4.40 -2.37 -1.12
N VAL A 170 -5.27 -1.61 -0.46
CA VAL A 170 -4.98 -0.21 -0.10
C VAL A 170 -3.78 -0.19 0.85
N GLY A 171 -2.79 0.62 0.53
CA GLY A 171 -1.64 0.92 1.38
C GLY A 171 -1.69 2.35 1.90
N SER A 172 -0.78 2.69 2.81
CA SER A 172 -0.54 4.07 3.24
C SER A 172 0.61 4.69 2.44
N VAL A 173 0.45 5.94 2.03
CA VAL A 173 1.54 6.74 1.47
C VAL A 173 2.44 7.19 2.60
N LEU A 174 3.71 6.79 2.55
CA LEU A 174 4.70 7.20 3.54
C LEU A 174 5.03 8.67 3.37
N ALA A 175 4.87 9.45 4.43
CA ALA A 175 5.28 10.85 4.45
C ALA A 175 6.80 11.00 4.22
N ASP A 176 7.21 12.18 3.76
CA ASP A 176 8.64 12.51 3.53
C ASP A 176 9.51 12.34 4.79
N ASN A 177 8.91 12.47 5.98
CA ASN A 177 9.62 12.27 7.24
C ASN A 177 9.47 10.84 7.83
N ALA A 178 8.69 9.95 7.20
CA ALA A 178 8.58 8.56 7.66
C ALA A 178 9.87 7.79 7.36
N VAL A 179 10.40 7.01 8.31
CA VAL A 179 11.58 6.18 8.08
C VAL A 179 11.16 4.86 7.41
N SER A 180 11.55 4.68 6.15
CA SER A 180 11.35 3.43 5.40
C SER A 180 12.68 2.70 5.20
N ILE A 181 12.64 1.41 4.87
CA ILE A 181 13.84 0.64 4.49
C ILE A 181 14.58 1.34 3.32
N SER A 182 13.84 1.93 2.38
CA SER A 182 14.43 2.69 1.27
C SER A 182 15.13 3.98 1.71
N LYS A 183 14.80 4.55 2.88
CA LYS A 183 15.51 5.69 3.50
C LYS A 183 16.66 5.26 4.42
N LEU A 184 16.78 3.97 4.77
CA LEU A 184 17.97 3.39 5.43
C LEU A 184 19.20 3.30 4.49
N LYS A 185 19.13 3.89 3.29
CA LYS A 185 20.04 3.65 2.16
C LYS A 185 21.41 4.33 2.29
N LYS A 186 22.17 3.93 3.32
CA LYS A 186 23.61 3.72 3.13
C LYS A 186 23.99 2.42 3.84
N GLU A 187 23.92 1.32 3.11
CA GLU A 187 24.57 0.07 3.54
C GLU A 187 26.08 0.31 3.57
N LEU A 188 26.68 0.22 4.76
CA LEU A 188 28.09 0.54 4.94
C LEU A 188 28.97 -0.71 4.81
N ARG A 189 28.47 -1.87 5.29
CA ARG A 189 29.19 -3.15 5.29
C ARG A 189 28.19 -4.31 5.08
N TRP A 190 28.59 -5.29 4.25
CA TRP A 190 27.71 -6.34 3.75
C TRP A 190 28.20 -7.74 4.12
N ASP A 191 27.33 -8.51 4.79
CA ASP A 191 27.44 -9.97 5.03
C ASP A 191 28.85 -10.45 5.41
N GLU A 192 29.53 -9.66 6.23
CA GLU A 192 30.86 -10.02 6.72
C GLU A 192 30.71 -11.10 7.79
N SER A 193 31.49 -12.15 7.63
CA SER A 193 31.64 -13.20 8.63
C SER A 193 33.04 -13.11 9.23
N ILE A 194 33.11 -13.12 10.55
CA ILE A 194 34.37 -13.08 11.28
C ILE A 194 34.37 -14.11 12.40
N THR A 195 35.54 -14.69 12.65
CA THR A 195 35.77 -15.56 13.79
C THR A 195 36.26 -14.73 14.98
N LEU A 196 35.47 -14.69 16.06
CA LEU A 196 35.86 -14.08 17.33
C LEU A 196 36.46 -15.14 18.26
N GLY A 197 37.74 -15.00 18.56
CA GLY A 197 38.48 -15.90 19.44
C GLY A 197 38.24 -15.62 20.93
N ILE A 198 39.13 -16.16 21.76
CA ILE A 198 39.21 -15.92 23.21
C ILE A 198 40.45 -15.09 23.56
N GLY A 199 40.51 -14.50 24.76
CA GLY A 199 41.68 -13.74 25.21
C GLY A 199 41.86 -12.43 24.44
N THR A 200 43.04 -12.18 23.88
CA THR A 200 43.36 -10.95 23.13
C THR A 200 42.63 -10.85 21.79
N ASN A 201 42.17 -11.96 21.22
CA ASN A 201 41.47 -12.01 19.93
C ASN A 201 39.94 -12.08 20.08
N ARG A 202 39.39 -11.59 21.20
CA ARG A 202 37.95 -11.59 21.49
C ARG A 202 37.19 -10.38 20.92
N LEU A 203 37.90 -9.39 20.39
CA LEU A 203 37.34 -8.15 19.86
C LEU A 203 37.49 -8.10 18.33
N HIS A 204 36.49 -7.56 17.65
CA HIS A 204 36.56 -7.20 16.24
C HIS A 204 35.97 -5.81 16.05
N GLU A 205 36.75 -4.91 15.48
CA GLU A 205 36.37 -3.51 15.29
C GLU A 205 36.10 -3.21 13.83
N VAL A 206 34.96 -2.56 13.58
CA VAL A 206 34.52 -2.17 12.25
C VAL A 206 34.30 -0.67 12.26
N VAL A 207 35.10 0.07 11.48
CA VAL A 207 34.80 1.47 11.16
C VAL A 207 33.57 1.47 10.25
N ALA A 208 32.40 1.70 10.84
CA ALA A 208 31.12 1.61 10.17
C ALA A 208 30.85 2.87 9.36
N PHE A 209 31.00 4.06 9.95
CA PHE A 209 30.77 5.33 9.28
C PHE A 209 31.91 6.30 9.49
N GLU A 210 32.20 7.14 8.51
CA GLU A 210 33.19 8.21 8.59
C GLU A 210 32.64 9.48 7.94
N THR A 211 32.81 10.61 8.62
CA THR A 211 32.46 11.95 8.12
C THR A 211 33.52 12.97 8.56
N SER A 212 33.40 14.22 8.11
CA SER A 212 34.24 15.31 8.60
C SER A 212 33.52 16.16 9.65
N ARG A 213 34.30 16.78 10.54
CA ARG A 213 33.78 17.67 11.60
C ARG A 213 33.14 18.92 11.01
N ASN A 214 33.61 19.36 9.84
CA ASN A 214 33.10 20.50 9.09
C ASN A 214 31.77 20.21 8.34
N LYS A 215 31.38 18.93 8.22
CA LYS A 215 30.08 18.48 7.71
C LYS A 215 29.57 17.36 8.62
N PRO A 216 29.09 17.69 9.84
CA PRO A 216 28.63 16.69 10.79
C PRO A 216 27.32 16.09 10.29
N ASN A 217 27.40 15.18 9.33
CA ASN A 217 26.29 14.30 9.01
C ASN A 217 26.30 13.20 10.07
N SER A 218 25.28 13.19 10.92
CA SER A 218 25.07 12.10 11.86
C SER A 218 24.51 10.91 11.10
N ALA A 219 25.19 9.78 11.21
CA ALA A 219 24.63 8.49 10.83
C ALA A 219 24.09 7.82 12.10
N PHE A 220 22.84 7.38 12.07
CA PHE A 220 22.33 6.41 13.03
C PHE A 220 22.66 5.00 12.51
N LEU A 221 23.38 4.20 13.29
CA LEU A 221 23.79 2.86 12.88
C LEU A 221 22.82 1.80 13.37
N LEU A 222 22.24 1.05 12.44
CA LEU A 222 21.51 -0.18 12.72
C LEU A 222 22.44 -1.37 12.49
N VAL A 223 22.69 -2.14 13.54
CA VAL A 223 23.55 -3.33 13.51
C VAL A 223 22.67 -4.57 13.64
N TYR A 224 22.76 -5.46 12.65
CA TYR A 224 22.18 -6.80 12.70
C TYR A 224 23.31 -7.81 12.76
N ALA A 225 23.37 -8.66 13.78
CA ALA A 225 24.42 -9.65 13.92
C ALA A 225 23.89 -10.93 14.57
N TYR A 226 24.35 -12.08 14.11
CA TYR A 226 24.01 -13.39 14.67
C TYR A 226 25.21 -14.33 14.59
N SER A 227 25.15 -15.47 15.29
CA SER A 227 26.17 -16.51 15.25
C SER A 227 25.58 -17.84 14.81
N THR A 228 26.30 -18.57 13.97
CA THR A 228 26.00 -19.96 13.62
C THR A 228 26.58 -20.95 14.63
N THR A 229 27.44 -20.48 15.53
CA THR A 229 28.06 -21.32 16.57
C THR A 229 27.07 -21.54 17.72
N ASN A 230 26.83 -22.81 18.07
CA ASN A 230 25.91 -23.17 19.15
C ASN A 230 26.33 -22.53 20.48
N GLU A 231 25.38 -22.01 21.27
CA GLU A 231 25.59 -21.32 22.55
C GLU A 231 26.58 -20.14 22.50
N ALA A 232 26.72 -19.48 21.34
CA ALA A 232 27.51 -18.28 21.23
C ALA A 232 26.96 -17.16 22.12
N LYS A 233 27.87 -16.41 22.76
CA LYS A 233 27.55 -15.22 23.56
C LYS A 233 28.47 -14.10 23.12
N PHE A 234 27.91 -13.04 22.57
CA PHE A 234 28.67 -11.86 22.18
C PHE A 234 27.83 -10.60 22.35
N THR A 235 28.51 -9.46 22.40
CA THR A 235 27.90 -8.13 22.44
C THR A 235 28.55 -7.25 21.39
N TRP A 236 27.92 -6.15 21.02
CA TRP A 236 28.62 -5.07 20.30
C TRP A 236 28.45 -3.75 21.03
N LEU A 237 29.43 -2.87 20.84
CA LEU A 237 29.44 -1.50 21.33
C LEU A 237 29.61 -0.55 20.15
N GLN A 238 28.90 0.57 20.17
CA GLN A 238 29.10 1.65 19.21
C GLN A 238 29.86 2.78 19.89
N LYS A 239 30.93 3.27 19.26
CA LYS A 239 31.75 4.36 19.77
C LYS A 239 31.99 5.39 18.69
N TYR A 240 32.16 6.64 19.12
CA TYR A 240 32.62 7.73 18.27
C TYR A 240 34.08 8.01 18.57
N GLU A 241 34.91 8.10 17.54
CA GLU A 241 36.30 8.51 17.63
C GLU A 241 36.56 9.69 16.69
N THR A 242 37.40 10.62 17.12
CA THR A 242 37.76 11.78 16.31
C THR A 242 39.27 11.88 16.15
N GLU A 243 39.73 12.04 14.91
CA GLU A 243 41.15 12.15 14.56
C GLU A 243 41.33 13.27 13.53
N GLY A 244 41.90 14.41 13.96
CA GLY A 244 41.93 15.60 13.13
C GLY A 244 40.52 16.09 12.76
N ASP A 245 40.26 16.27 11.46
CA ASP A 245 38.92 16.64 10.95
C ASP A 245 37.99 15.43 10.77
N LEU A 246 38.46 14.18 10.96
CA LEU A 246 37.65 12.98 10.79
C LEU A 246 36.85 12.64 12.05
N VAL A 247 35.61 12.22 11.86
CA VAL A 247 34.73 11.63 12.88
C VAL A 247 34.36 10.22 12.40
N LYS A 248 34.74 9.20 13.17
CA LYS A 248 34.49 7.79 12.90
C LYS A 248 33.45 7.25 13.87
N GLN A 249 32.51 6.46 13.37
CA GLN A 249 31.66 5.60 14.18
C GLN A 249 32.13 4.16 14.04
N ILE A 250 32.48 3.54 15.16
CA ILE A 250 33.09 2.22 15.21
C ILE A 250 32.13 1.28 15.93
N VAL A 251 31.89 0.11 15.32
CA VAL A 251 31.15 -1.00 15.93
C VAL A 251 32.17 -2.04 16.35
N THR A 252 32.29 -2.28 17.65
CA THR A 252 33.19 -3.29 18.22
C THR A 252 32.37 -4.49 18.67
N PHE A 253 32.55 -5.65 18.05
CA PHE A 253 32.01 -6.91 18.52
C PHE A 253 32.95 -7.53 19.57
N GLU A 254 32.39 -8.07 20.64
CA GLU A 254 33.12 -8.73 21.72
C GLU A 254 32.53 -10.10 22.04
N ASN A 255 33.36 -11.13 21.97
CA ASN A 255 33.01 -12.46 22.47
C ASN A 255 32.97 -12.45 24.00
N LYS A 256 31.81 -12.81 24.56
CA LYS A 256 31.54 -12.94 25.99
C LYS A 256 31.51 -14.41 26.45
N GLY A 257 31.66 -15.35 25.52
CA GLY A 257 31.70 -16.78 25.78
C GLY A 257 33.11 -17.30 26.09
N GLY A 258 33.17 -18.56 26.53
CA GLY A 258 34.42 -19.28 26.80
C GLY A 258 34.97 -20.07 25.60
N LYS A 259 34.42 -19.87 24.40
CA LYS A 259 34.81 -20.56 23.17
C LYS A 259 34.83 -19.61 21.99
N THR A 260 35.63 -19.94 20.98
CA THR A 260 35.63 -19.23 19.69
C THR A 260 34.27 -19.36 19.02
N ILE A 261 33.80 -18.27 18.41
CA ILE A 261 32.50 -18.20 17.73
C ILE A 261 32.65 -17.57 16.35
N GLU A 262 31.80 -17.97 15.41
CA GLU A 262 31.62 -17.29 14.12
C GLU A 262 30.42 -16.37 14.20
N ILE A 263 30.59 -15.10 13.82
CA ILE A 263 29.49 -14.14 13.75
C ILE A 263 29.33 -13.64 12.31
N SER A 264 28.09 -13.45 11.89
CA SER A 264 27.72 -12.80 10.63
C SER A 264 26.98 -11.51 10.95
N TYR A 265 27.35 -10.39 10.30
CA TYR A 265 26.73 -9.10 10.58
C TYR A 265 26.49 -8.22 9.34
N LYS A 266 25.53 -7.31 9.48
CA LYS A 266 25.21 -6.21 8.57
C LYS A 266 25.14 -4.90 9.35
N ILE A 267 25.68 -3.84 8.76
CA ILE A 267 25.65 -2.50 9.37
C ILE A 267 25.09 -1.49 8.36
N TYR A 268 23.96 -0.89 8.72
CA TYR A 268 23.26 0.13 7.95
C TYR A 268 23.47 1.50 8.60
N ALA A 269 23.67 2.54 7.80
CA ALA A 269 23.59 3.94 8.23
C ALA A 269 22.30 4.58 7.72
N VAL A 270 21.55 5.14 8.67
CA VAL A 270 20.51 6.11 8.37
C VAL A 270 21.13 7.49 8.48
N LEU A 271 21.18 8.22 7.38
CA LEU A 271 21.66 9.59 7.37
C LEU A 271 20.46 10.50 7.63
N GLU A 272 20.60 11.43 8.57
CA GLU A 272 19.69 12.57 8.61
C GLU A 272 19.87 13.35 7.30
N SER A 273 18.77 13.51 6.54
CA SER A 273 18.70 14.26 5.29
C SER A 273 18.56 15.75 5.54
#